data_AF-A2DBW7-F1
#
_entry.id   AF-A2DBW7-F1
#
_cell.length_a   1.000
_cell.length_b   1.000
_cell.length_c   1.000
_cell.angle_alpha   90.00
_cell.angle_beta   90.00
_cell.angle_gamma   90.00
#
_symmetry.space_group_name_H-M   'P 1'
#
loop_
_entity.id
_entity.type
_entity.pdbx_description
1 polymer ?
#
loop_
_entity_poly.entity_id
_entity_poly.type
_entity_poly.pdbx_seq_one_letter_code
_entity_poly.pdbx_strand_id
1 'polypeptide(L)'
;MTVINTDTFSNAYKLRNLILPPTIQAINSNAFQWTNIETFTVPRDTHTISEYGLHNCVNLSTFIIDSNSSLMNIKFAAFSGCKSLATIICNDSMYFTVENFALFNKNKTVLVVFPPGCPCKFFSVPITIREIEAGHSSNAGTLSTFLSQTTLFNTFVAMHSQSVHL
;
A
#
# COMPACT_ATOMS: atom_id res chain seq x y z
N MET A 1 16.22 -1.95 -19.33
CA MET A 1 14.77 -2.04 -19.10
C MET A 1 14.40 -0.94 -18.11
N THR A 2 13.48 -0.05 -18.46
CA THR A 2 13.06 1.09 -17.62
C THR A 2 11.64 0.95 -17.11
N VAL A 3 10.85 0.00 -17.62
CA VAL A 3 9.46 -0.18 -17.23
C VAL A 3 9.18 -1.66 -17.08
N ILE A 4 8.43 -2.03 -16.05
CA ILE A 4 7.77 -3.33 -15.96
C ILE A 4 6.37 -3.14 -16.54
N ASN A 5 6.15 -3.73 -17.70
CA ASN A 5 4.92 -3.56 -18.46
C ASN A 5 3.72 -4.21 -17.76
N THR A 6 2.54 -3.83 -18.24
CA THR A 6 1.27 -4.41 -17.79
C THR A 6 1.35 -5.94 -17.85
N ASP A 7 0.86 -6.60 -16.80
CA ASP A 7 0.79 -8.06 -16.67
C ASP A 7 2.11 -8.85 -16.75
N THR A 8 3.29 -8.19 -16.76
CA THR A 8 4.60 -8.86 -17.01
C THR A 8 4.85 -10.10 -16.14
N PHE A 9 4.51 -10.03 -14.86
CA PHE A 9 4.62 -11.15 -13.90
C PHE A 9 3.25 -11.58 -13.36
N SER A 10 2.16 -11.23 -14.06
CA SER A 10 0.81 -11.60 -13.63
C SER A 10 0.66 -13.13 -13.58
N ASN A 11 0.04 -13.64 -12.53
CA ASN A 11 -0.16 -15.06 -12.23
C ASN A 11 1.14 -15.87 -12.07
N ALA A 12 2.28 -15.22 -11.79
CA ALA A 12 3.51 -15.91 -11.45
C ALA A 12 3.46 -16.44 -10.00
N TYR A 13 2.59 -17.42 -9.72
CA TYR A 13 2.35 -17.99 -8.39
C TYR A 13 3.57 -18.63 -7.72
N LYS A 14 4.63 -18.91 -8.49
CA LYS A 14 5.90 -19.43 -7.95
C LYS A 14 6.90 -18.33 -7.60
N LEU A 15 6.66 -17.09 -8.03
CA LEU A 15 7.51 -15.95 -7.73
C LEU A 15 7.33 -15.54 -6.27
N ARG A 16 8.36 -15.79 -5.45
CA ARG A 16 8.41 -15.41 -4.03
C ARG A 16 9.41 -14.30 -3.74
N ASN A 17 10.54 -14.36 -4.43
CA ASN A 17 11.65 -13.44 -4.30
C ASN A 17 11.94 -12.83 -5.67
N LEU A 18 12.26 -11.54 -5.68
CA LEU A 18 12.58 -10.81 -6.90
C LEU A 18 13.62 -9.74 -6.56
N ILE A 19 14.62 -9.59 -7.43
CA ILE A 19 15.55 -8.47 -7.40
C ILE A 19 15.33 -7.69 -8.68
N LEU A 20 14.83 -6.47 -8.55
CA LEU A 20 14.60 -5.58 -9.68
C LEU A 20 15.80 -4.66 -9.89
N PRO A 21 16.18 -4.37 -11.16
CA PRO A 21 17.20 -3.38 -11.44
C PRO A 21 16.81 -2.00 -10.87
N PRO A 22 17.76 -1.21 -10.35
CA PRO A 22 17.45 0.11 -9.79
C PRO A 22 16.89 1.08 -10.83
N THR A 23 17.15 0.84 -12.12
CA THR A 23 16.76 1.69 -13.26
C THR A 23 15.30 1.55 -13.68
N ILE A 24 14.51 0.71 -13.00
CA ILE A 24 13.07 0.60 -13.27
C ILE A 24 12.41 1.90 -12.81
N GLN A 25 11.76 2.58 -13.74
CA GLN A 25 11.08 3.87 -13.57
C GLN A 25 9.58 3.74 -13.33
N ALA A 26 8.94 2.67 -13.84
CA ALA A 26 7.51 2.45 -13.67
C ALA A 26 7.16 0.98 -13.54
N ILE A 27 6.17 0.71 -12.70
CA ILE A 27 5.52 -0.58 -12.52
C ILE A 27 4.07 -0.42 -12.98
N ASN A 28 3.76 -0.94 -14.16
CA ASN A 28 2.46 -0.75 -14.79
C ASN A 28 1.38 -1.64 -14.16
N SER A 29 0.14 -1.44 -14.62
CA SER A 29 -1.02 -2.09 -14.03
C SER A 29 -0.91 -3.61 -14.06
N ASN A 30 -1.34 -4.26 -12.98
CA ASN A 30 -1.29 -5.72 -12.82
C ASN A 30 0.10 -6.37 -13.01
N ALA A 31 1.19 -5.59 -13.03
CA ALA A 31 2.53 -6.10 -13.32
C ALA A 31 2.93 -7.29 -12.45
N PHE A 32 2.51 -7.31 -11.19
CA PHE A 32 2.74 -8.39 -10.23
C PHE A 32 1.46 -9.03 -9.72
N GLN A 33 0.37 -8.94 -10.48
CA GLN A 33 -0.92 -9.46 -10.03
C GLN A 33 -0.83 -10.96 -9.74
N TRP A 34 -1.46 -11.42 -8.65
CA TRP A 34 -1.50 -12.85 -8.30
C TRP A 34 -0.13 -13.52 -8.15
N THR A 35 0.88 -12.76 -7.74
CA THR A 35 2.19 -13.33 -7.37
C THR A 35 2.22 -13.71 -5.89
N ASN A 36 3.17 -14.56 -5.52
CA ASN A 36 3.38 -14.98 -4.13
C ASN A 36 4.60 -14.28 -3.50
N ILE A 37 4.93 -13.07 -3.98
CA ILE A 37 6.03 -12.28 -3.44
C ILE A 37 5.77 -11.99 -1.96
N GLU A 38 6.80 -12.12 -1.14
CA GLU A 38 6.69 -11.95 0.32
C GLU A 38 7.13 -10.54 0.74
N THR A 39 8.13 -9.99 0.03
CA THR A 39 8.63 -8.62 0.22
C THR A 39 8.74 -7.92 -1.13
N PHE A 40 8.38 -6.64 -1.15
CA PHE A 40 8.57 -5.78 -2.32
C PHE A 40 9.35 -4.53 -1.93
N THR A 41 10.60 -4.44 -2.40
CA THR A 41 11.42 -3.24 -2.30
C THR A 41 11.31 -2.43 -3.57
N VAL A 42 10.94 -1.16 -3.44
CA VAL A 42 10.79 -0.25 -4.57
C VAL A 42 12.17 0.03 -5.20
N PRO A 43 12.35 -0.22 -6.50
CA PRO A 43 13.59 0.14 -7.18
C PRO A 43 13.86 1.63 -7.08
N ARG A 44 15.15 1.99 -6.93
CA ARG A 44 15.61 3.37 -6.69
C ARG A 44 14.96 4.42 -7.60
N ASP A 45 14.94 4.16 -8.91
CA ASP A 45 14.49 5.14 -9.90
C ASP A 45 13.00 5.01 -10.22
N THR A 46 12.25 4.19 -9.48
CA THR A 46 10.81 4.00 -9.71
C THR A 46 10.04 5.23 -9.27
N HIS A 47 9.34 5.86 -10.20
CA HIS A 47 8.52 7.04 -9.95
C HIS A 47 7.06 6.67 -9.64
N THR A 48 6.55 5.60 -10.26
CA THR A 48 5.13 5.23 -10.19
C THR A 48 4.90 3.74 -10.05
N ILE A 49 4.01 3.37 -9.12
CA ILE A 49 3.30 2.09 -9.10
C ILE A 49 1.87 2.36 -9.56
N SER A 50 1.50 1.82 -10.72
CA SER A 50 0.21 2.03 -11.36
C SER A 50 -0.91 1.23 -10.69
N GLU A 51 -2.14 1.49 -11.14
CA GLU A 51 -3.35 0.86 -10.60
C GLU A 51 -3.21 -0.67 -10.63
N TYR A 52 -3.52 -1.32 -9.52
CA TYR A 52 -3.38 -2.78 -9.37
C TYR A 52 -1.96 -3.34 -9.59
N GLY A 53 -0.90 -2.52 -9.56
CA GLY A 53 0.47 -2.97 -9.84
C GLY A 53 0.96 -4.16 -9.00
N LEU A 54 0.49 -4.27 -7.75
CA LEU A 54 0.77 -5.37 -6.81
C LEU A 54 -0.53 -6.08 -6.36
N HIS A 55 -1.58 -6.08 -7.18
CA HIS A 55 -2.91 -6.60 -6.82
C HIS A 55 -2.90 -8.11 -6.51
N ASN A 56 -3.56 -8.52 -5.43
CA ASN A 56 -3.63 -9.91 -4.97
C ASN A 56 -2.27 -10.59 -4.78
N CYS A 57 -1.23 -9.83 -4.40
CA CYS A 57 -0.01 -10.41 -3.84
C CYS A 57 -0.31 -10.89 -2.40
N VAL A 58 -1.02 -12.00 -2.27
CA VAL A 58 -1.64 -12.42 -0.99
C VAL A 58 -0.61 -12.69 0.12
N ASN A 59 0.63 -13.01 -0.24
CA ASN A 59 1.73 -13.27 0.69
C ASN A 59 2.63 -12.05 0.94
N LEU A 60 2.40 -10.92 0.24
CA LEU A 60 3.20 -9.72 0.43
C LEU A 60 2.98 -9.20 1.84
N SER A 61 3.96 -9.38 2.72
CA SER A 61 3.90 -8.97 4.11
C SER A 61 4.59 -7.63 4.36
N THR A 62 5.56 -7.29 3.51
CA THR A 62 6.44 -6.15 3.71
C THR A 62 6.63 -5.35 2.41
N PHE A 63 6.32 -4.06 2.47
CA PHE A 63 6.59 -3.09 1.40
C PHE A 63 7.63 -2.08 1.87
N ILE A 64 8.67 -1.84 1.05
CA ILE A 64 9.83 -1.04 1.44
C ILE A 64 10.07 0.09 0.44
N ILE A 65 10.07 1.32 0.95
CA ILE A 65 10.52 2.54 0.29
C ILE A 65 11.85 2.96 0.95
N ASP A 66 12.96 2.69 0.26
CA ASP A 66 14.30 3.06 0.74
C ASP A 66 14.58 4.57 0.64
N SER A 67 15.61 5.04 1.33
CA SER A 67 15.98 6.47 1.43
C SER A 67 16.46 7.11 0.13
N ASN A 68 16.80 6.31 -0.86
CA ASN A 68 17.16 6.76 -2.20
C ASN A 68 16.04 6.54 -3.22
N SER A 69 14.82 6.19 -2.78
CA SER A 69 13.69 5.95 -3.66
C SER A 69 13.16 7.26 -4.26
N SER A 70 12.96 7.25 -5.58
CA SER A 70 12.33 8.33 -6.35
C SER A 70 10.81 8.18 -6.44
N LEU A 71 10.22 7.26 -5.65
CA LEU A 71 8.80 6.97 -5.72
C LEU A 71 8.00 8.18 -5.30
N MET A 72 7.15 8.65 -6.22
CA MET A 72 6.29 9.81 -6.03
C MET A 72 4.81 9.48 -6.14
N ASN A 73 4.45 8.39 -6.82
CA ASN A 73 3.06 8.02 -7.07
C ASN A 73 2.80 6.54 -6.78
N ILE A 74 1.81 6.29 -5.93
CA ILE A 74 1.17 4.98 -5.77
C ILE A 74 -0.30 5.19 -6.17
N LYS A 75 -0.73 4.54 -7.24
CA LYS A 75 -2.08 4.72 -7.78
C LYS A 75 -3.11 3.86 -7.05
N PHE A 76 -4.37 4.20 -7.29
CA PHE A 76 -5.55 3.53 -6.73
C PHE A 76 -5.43 2.00 -6.76
N ALA A 77 -5.77 1.35 -5.65
CA ALA A 77 -5.84 -0.10 -5.52
C ALA A 77 -4.54 -0.87 -5.88
N ALA A 78 -3.37 -0.21 -5.91
CA ALA A 78 -2.09 -0.86 -6.19
C ALA A 78 -1.84 -2.10 -5.31
N PHE A 79 -2.30 -2.07 -4.06
CA PHE A 79 -2.16 -3.15 -3.06
C PHE A 79 -3.48 -3.87 -2.74
N SER A 80 -4.51 -3.71 -3.56
CA SER A 80 -5.78 -4.42 -3.32
C SER A 80 -5.54 -5.92 -3.19
N GLY A 81 -6.20 -6.58 -2.24
CA GLY A 81 -6.05 -8.02 -2.02
C GLY A 81 -4.69 -8.49 -1.47
N CYS A 82 -3.75 -7.59 -1.12
CA CYS A 82 -2.51 -7.94 -0.42
C CYS A 82 -2.78 -8.25 1.07
N LYS A 83 -3.52 -9.32 1.34
CA LYS A 83 -4.09 -9.63 2.67
C LYS A 83 -3.05 -9.73 3.80
N SER A 84 -1.84 -10.17 3.48
CA SER A 84 -0.76 -10.31 4.46
C SER A 84 0.04 -9.03 4.71
N LEU A 85 -0.20 -7.94 3.97
CA LEU A 85 0.61 -6.74 4.07
C LEU A 85 0.38 -6.11 5.44
N ALA A 86 1.41 -6.19 6.29
CA ALA A 86 1.38 -5.76 7.68
C ALA A 86 2.41 -4.68 7.97
N THR A 87 3.52 -4.68 7.22
CA THR A 87 4.66 -3.80 7.46
C THR A 87 4.92 -2.91 6.25
N ILE A 88 4.98 -1.60 6.49
CA ILE A 88 5.45 -0.63 5.51
C ILE A 88 6.67 0.07 6.10
N ILE A 89 7.80 -0.01 5.41
CA ILE A 89 9.03 0.67 5.77
C ILE A 89 9.20 1.84 4.81
N CYS A 90 9.38 3.04 5.35
CA CYS A 90 9.64 4.24 4.57
C CYS A 90 10.76 5.03 5.24
N ASN A 91 11.95 4.94 4.67
CA ASN A 91 13.14 5.60 5.18
C ASN A 91 13.32 6.92 4.42
N ASP A 92 13.07 8.06 5.05
CA ASP A 92 13.38 9.40 4.49
C ASP A 92 12.91 9.69 3.04
N SER A 93 11.73 9.17 2.64
CA SER A 93 11.16 9.50 1.34
C SER A 93 10.81 10.99 1.24
N MET A 94 11.02 11.60 0.06
CA MET A 94 10.58 12.96 -0.24
C MET A 94 9.04 13.08 -0.30
N TYR A 95 8.34 12.01 -0.68
CA TYR A 95 6.91 12.05 -1.02
C TYR A 95 6.02 11.32 -0.02
N PHE A 96 6.57 10.42 0.79
CA PHE A 96 5.80 9.60 1.72
C PHE A 96 6.37 9.61 3.13
N THR A 97 5.54 9.22 4.09
CA THR A 97 5.94 8.95 5.48
C THR A 97 5.07 7.84 6.05
N VAL A 98 5.62 7.07 6.98
CA VAL A 98 4.85 6.06 7.73
C VAL A 98 4.54 6.59 9.12
N GLU A 99 3.30 6.41 9.57
CA GLU A 99 2.87 6.68 10.93
C GLU A 99 1.76 5.70 11.31
N ASN A 100 1.77 5.17 12.54
CA ASN A 100 0.78 4.19 13.00
C ASN A 100 0.59 3.04 11.99
N PHE A 101 1.70 2.50 11.46
CA PHE A 101 1.77 1.44 10.45
C PHE A 101 1.25 1.81 9.04
N ALA A 102 0.54 2.93 8.89
CA ALA A 102 -0.01 3.36 7.61
C ALA A 102 0.96 4.26 6.84
N LEU A 103 0.90 4.18 5.51
CA LEU A 103 1.61 5.06 4.61
C LEU A 103 0.76 6.29 4.30
N PHE A 104 1.34 7.47 4.50
CA PHE A 104 0.75 8.75 4.11
C PHE A 104 1.62 9.43 3.08
N ASN A 105 1.05 10.42 2.39
CA ASN A 105 1.86 11.42 1.70
C ASN A 105 2.72 12.21 2.72
N LYS A 106 3.78 12.88 2.25
CA LYS A 106 4.76 13.56 3.13
C LYS A 106 4.11 14.53 4.12
N ASN A 107 3.07 15.23 3.67
CA ASN A 107 2.34 16.23 4.46
C ASN A 107 1.27 15.62 5.39
N LYS A 108 1.08 14.30 5.38
CA LYS A 108 0.08 13.57 6.19
C LYS A 108 -1.36 14.07 5.98
N THR A 109 -1.68 14.49 4.76
CA THR A 109 -3.02 14.93 4.37
C THR A 109 -3.82 13.84 3.65
N VAL A 110 -3.13 12.81 3.15
CA VAL A 110 -3.72 11.68 2.42
C VAL A 110 -3.17 10.38 2.99
N LEU A 111 -4.09 9.48 3.36
CA LEU A 111 -3.79 8.08 3.64
C LEU A 111 -3.58 7.35 2.31
N VAL A 112 -2.34 6.96 2.04
CA VAL A 112 -1.94 6.32 0.76
C VAL A 112 -2.05 4.82 0.85
N VAL A 113 -1.68 4.19 1.97
CA VAL A 113 -1.88 2.75 2.16
C VAL A 113 -2.17 2.49 3.63
N PHE A 114 -3.27 1.78 3.89
CA PHE A 114 -3.48 1.15 5.18
C PHE A 114 -3.23 -0.37 5.04
N PRO A 115 -2.22 -0.95 5.73
CA PRO A 115 -1.91 -2.36 5.61
C PRO A 115 -3.05 -3.24 6.16
N PRO A 116 -3.69 -4.10 5.36
CA PRO A 116 -4.81 -4.94 5.82
C PRO A 116 -4.38 -5.96 6.90
N GLY A 117 -3.11 -6.35 6.93
CA GLY A 117 -2.51 -7.19 7.96
C GLY A 117 -1.97 -6.40 9.17
N CYS A 118 -2.34 -5.12 9.33
CA CYS A 118 -1.87 -4.31 10.47
C CYS A 118 -2.14 -5.03 11.80
N PRO A 119 -1.14 -5.15 12.70
CA PRO A 119 -1.36 -5.71 14.03
C PRO A 119 -2.12 -4.74 14.97
N CYS A 120 -2.41 -3.53 14.50
CA CYS A 120 -3.05 -2.48 15.28
C CYS A 120 -4.54 -2.75 15.51
N LYS A 121 -4.96 -2.69 16.79
CA LYS A 121 -6.38 -2.79 17.18
C LYS A 121 -7.16 -1.50 16.94
N PHE A 122 -6.45 -0.37 17.02
CA PHE A 122 -6.98 0.96 16.85
C PHE A 122 -6.09 1.74 15.90
N PHE A 123 -6.71 2.49 14.99
CA PHE A 123 -6.03 3.42 14.12
C PHE A 123 -6.51 4.84 14.42
N SER A 124 -5.58 5.67 14.90
CA SER A 124 -5.84 7.11 15.07
C SER A 124 -5.53 7.82 13.77
N VAL A 125 -6.55 8.42 13.18
CA VAL A 125 -6.45 9.22 11.96
C VAL A 125 -5.93 10.61 12.34
N PRO A 126 -4.75 11.05 11.87
CA PRO A 126 -4.29 12.41 12.11
C PRO A 126 -5.31 13.46 11.64
N ILE A 127 -5.52 14.51 12.44
CA ILE A 127 -6.45 15.62 12.13
C ILE A 127 -6.09 16.39 10.85
N THR A 128 -4.88 16.17 10.32
CA THR A 128 -4.39 16.78 9.08
C THR A 128 -4.95 16.14 7.82
N ILE A 129 -5.63 14.99 7.92
CA ILE A 129 -6.17 14.28 6.76
C ILE A 129 -7.37 15.02 6.22
N ARG A 130 -7.30 15.40 4.93
CA ARG A 130 -8.34 16.14 4.23
C ARG A 130 -9.09 15.27 3.22
N GLU A 131 -8.54 14.10 2.88
CA GLU A 131 -9.10 13.21 1.87
C GLU A 131 -8.73 11.75 2.14
N ILE A 132 -9.68 10.84 1.93
CA ILE A 132 -9.47 9.40 1.89
C ILE A 132 -9.96 8.93 0.53
N GLU A 133 -9.06 8.63 -0.38
CA GLU A 133 -9.43 8.03 -1.66
C GLU A 133 -9.98 6.62 -1.41
N ALA A 134 -11.19 6.35 -1.91
CA ALA A 134 -12.06 5.22 -1.57
C ALA A 134 -11.54 3.81 -1.94
N GLY A 135 -10.27 3.66 -2.34
CA GLY A 135 -9.70 2.40 -2.84
C GLY A 135 -8.69 1.68 -1.95
N HIS A 136 -8.33 2.27 -0.81
CA HIS A 136 -7.11 1.89 -0.09
C HIS A 136 -7.25 0.72 0.88
N SER A 137 -8.42 0.08 0.98
CA SER A 137 -8.54 -1.22 1.63
C SER A 137 -9.83 -1.89 1.19
N SER A 138 -9.72 -3.08 0.61
CA SER A 138 -10.86 -3.94 0.29
C SER A 138 -11.66 -4.37 1.52
N ASN A 139 -11.20 -4.03 2.73
CA ASN A 139 -11.89 -4.24 4.01
C ASN A 139 -12.24 -2.91 4.72
N ALA A 140 -11.99 -1.74 4.10
CA ALA A 140 -12.30 -0.42 4.65
C ALA A 140 -13.75 0.03 4.47
N GLY A 141 -14.66 -0.87 4.10
CA GLY A 141 -16.11 -0.59 4.15
C GLY A 141 -16.56 -0.05 5.53
N THR A 142 -15.82 -0.40 6.60
CA THR A 142 -16.01 0.11 7.96
C THR A 142 -15.24 1.42 8.24
N LEU A 143 -14.13 1.73 7.55
CA LEU A 143 -13.36 2.96 7.76
C LEU A 143 -14.01 4.18 7.06
N SER A 144 -14.57 3.97 5.86
CA SER A 144 -15.24 5.02 5.10
C SER A 144 -16.58 5.44 5.71
N THR A 145 -17.33 4.51 6.31
CA THR A 145 -18.61 4.79 6.99
C THR A 145 -18.45 5.55 8.31
N PHE A 146 -17.34 5.38 9.02
CA PHE A 146 -17.13 6.04 10.32
C PHE A 146 -16.71 7.51 10.19
N LEU A 147 -15.95 7.87 9.16
CA LEU A 147 -15.44 9.24 8.98
C LEU A 147 -16.43 10.16 8.26
N SER A 148 -17.41 9.62 7.52
CA SER A 148 -18.50 10.44 6.96
C SER A 148 -19.47 10.96 8.03
N GLN A 149 -19.35 10.52 9.28
CA GLN A 149 -20.29 10.84 10.37
C GLN A 149 -19.69 11.63 11.54
N THR A 150 -18.37 11.88 11.60
CA THR A 150 -17.76 12.55 12.76
C THR A 150 -17.12 13.88 12.43
N THR A 151 -17.85 14.95 12.77
CA THR A 151 -17.29 16.27 13.06
C THR A 151 -16.50 16.17 14.38
N LEU A 152 -15.16 16.28 14.28
CA LEU A 152 -14.19 16.55 15.36
C LEU A 152 -13.97 15.48 16.47
N PHE A 153 -12.72 15.50 16.96
CA PHE A 153 -12.10 14.77 18.09
C PHE A 153 -11.60 13.35 17.82
N ASN A 154 -10.26 13.21 17.71
CA ASN A 154 -9.44 12.00 17.91
C ASN A 154 -10.21 10.68 17.74
N THR A 155 -10.70 10.43 16.53
CA THR A 155 -11.50 9.24 16.28
C THR A 155 -10.56 8.03 16.20
N PHE A 156 -10.57 7.19 17.23
CA PHE A 156 -10.01 5.85 17.14
C PHE A 156 -10.91 5.03 16.23
N VAL A 157 -10.41 4.58 15.09
CA VAL A 157 -11.13 3.62 14.26
C VAL A 157 -10.79 2.22 14.74
N ALA A 158 -11.80 1.50 15.24
CA ALA A 158 -11.67 0.12 15.67
C ALA A 158 -11.58 -0.78 14.43
N MET A 159 -10.41 -1.37 14.22
CA MET A 159 -10.17 -2.25 13.07
C MET A 159 -10.59 -3.66 13.45
N HIS A 160 -11.84 -4.00 13.14
CA HIS A 160 -12.34 -5.35 13.38
C HIS A 160 -11.68 -6.30 12.37
N SER A 161 -10.98 -7.32 12.86
CA SER A 161 -10.53 -8.43 12.03
C SER A 161 -11.75 -9.21 11.57
N GLN A 162 -12.26 -8.91 10.37
CA GLN A 162 -13.20 -9.83 9.74
C GLN A 162 -12.42 -11.01 9.15
N SER A 163 -12.10 -11.96 10.01
CA SER A 163 -12.17 -13.37 9.65
C SER A 163 -13.66 -13.72 9.57
N VAL A 164 -14.29 -13.56 8.41
CA VAL A 164 -15.56 -14.23 8.15
C VAL A 164 -15.24 -15.42 7.27
N HIS A 165 -14.93 -16.53 7.94
CA HIS A 165 -15.28 -17.84 7.39
C HIS A 165 -16.81 -17.94 7.44
N LEU A 166 -17.42 -18.11 6.27
CA LEU A 166 -18.51 -19.06 6.07
C LEU A 166 -18.07 -19.98 4.94
#